data_AF-A0AAD5F5H4-F1
#
_entry.id   AF-A0AAD5F5H4-F1
#
_cell.length_a   1.000
_cell.length_b   1.000
_cell.length_c   1.000
_cell.angle_alpha   90.00
_cell.angle_beta   90.00
_cell.angle_gamma   90.00
#
_symmetry.space_group_name_H-M   'P 1'
#
loop_
_entity.id
_entity.type
_entity.pdbx_description
1 polymer ?
#
loop_
_entity_poly.entity_id
_entity_poly.type
_entity_poly.pdbx_seq_one_letter_code
_entity_poly.pdbx_strand_id
1 'polypeptide(L)'
;MALAGHRLISSSSSSTVTAISSFPPKPKPPISNHNFSSNHEIPNFLHSRRDVALLSFIALIPSLSRPDPAFGLSFGISGPKDWLREQKKKASRFLLAPIDASRESLLTAHRILTATDSNSTNEEIEEVQRLFKSAARDCVPEDRNSFVAFQANTGVEVCTFRLVVKNAASLLGDKDPVKLEAESMLNDLIRSFTSLNVLVNETDVQFASERKKVADSLMDTIFSLDKFEQGIKDCLEA
;
A
#
# COMPACT_ATOMS: atom_id res chain seq x y z
N MET A 1 70.97 8.51 -15.83
CA MET A 1 70.87 9.52 -14.75
C MET A 1 70.00 10.68 -15.23
N ALA A 2 69.41 11.39 -14.27
CA ALA A 2 68.64 12.64 -14.31
C ALA A 2 69.06 13.76 -15.30
N LEU A 3 68.33 14.86 -15.52
CA LEU A 3 66.90 15.26 -15.39
C LEU A 3 66.79 16.77 -15.74
N ALA A 4 65.93 17.17 -16.69
CA ALA A 4 65.41 18.53 -16.93
C ALA A 4 64.42 18.45 -18.12
N GLY A 5 63.35 19.25 -18.27
CA GLY A 5 62.77 20.31 -17.43
C GLY A 5 61.77 21.14 -18.26
N HIS A 6 60.75 21.73 -17.63
CA HIS A 6 59.77 22.70 -18.17
C HIS A 6 58.45 22.21 -18.84
N ARG A 7 57.40 22.12 -18.00
CA ARG A 7 56.20 23.01 -17.93
C ARG A 7 55.21 23.15 -19.11
N LEU A 8 53.93 23.23 -18.68
CA LEU A 8 52.68 23.62 -19.39
C LEU A 8 52.01 22.46 -20.16
N ILE A 9 50.68 22.27 -20.18
CA ILE A 9 49.52 22.83 -19.41
C ILE A 9 48.43 21.72 -19.34
N SER A 10 47.60 21.68 -18.28
CA SER A 10 46.22 21.17 -18.39
C SER A 10 45.31 21.80 -17.32
N SER A 11 44.12 22.25 -17.73
CA SER A 11 43.20 23.06 -16.92
C SER A 11 42.23 22.20 -16.10
N SER A 12 42.26 22.37 -14.78
CA SER A 12 41.27 21.79 -13.86
C SER A 12 39.98 22.62 -13.83
N SER A 13 39.01 22.25 -14.65
CA SER A 13 37.65 22.81 -14.61
C SER A 13 36.84 22.18 -13.48
N SER A 14 36.83 22.79 -12.30
CA SER A 14 35.93 22.38 -11.20
C SER A 14 34.51 22.86 -11.47
N SER A 15 33.68 22.01 -12.07
CA SER A 15 32.24 22.26 -12.22
C SER A 15 31.50 21.97 -10.92
N THR A 16 31.39 22.97 -10.05
CA THR A 16 30.48 22.93 -8.89
C THR A 16 29.03 22.93 -9.38
N VAL A 17 28.40 21.76 -9.42
CA VAL A 17 26.95 21.65 -9.68
C VAL A 17 26.20 21.98 -8.39
N THR A 18 25.77 23.24 -8.28
CA THR A 18 24.90 23.70 -7.21
C THR A 18 23.51 23.10 -7.40
N ALA A 19 23.23 21.98 -6.73
CA ALA A 19 21.90 21.36 -6.75
C ALA A 19 20.89 22.28 -6.03
N ILE A 20 20.07 23.00 -6.81
CA ILE A 20 18.97 23.80 -6.29
C ILE A 20 17.89 22.84 -5.77
N SER A 21 17.88 22.62 -4.47
CA SER A 21 16.90 21.76 -3.81
C SER A 21 15.57 22.48 -3.67
N SER A 22 14.66 22.22 -4.61
CA SER A 22 13.28 22.71 -4.60
C SER A 22 12.42 21.94 -3.58
N PHE A 23 12.65 22.17 -2.28
CA PHE A 23 11.71 21.74 -1.25
C PHE A 23 10.39 22.52 -1.37
N PRO A 24 9.22 21.88 -1.21
CA PRO A 24 7.96 22.61 -1.06
C PRO A 24 7.98 23.44 0.24
N PRO A 25 7.49 24.69 0.23
CA PRO A 25 7.48 25.53 1.42
C PRO A 25 6.54 24.96 2.49
N LYS A 26 7.01 24.94 3.75
CA LYS A 26 6.19 24.55 4.92
C LYS A 26 4.90 25.37 4.98
N PRO A 27 3.73 24.77 5.27
CA PRO A 27 2.53 25.53 5.58
C PRO A 27 2.74 26.34 6.87
N LYS A 28 2.37 27.61 6.85
CA LYS A 28 2.39 28.48 8.03
C LYS A 28 1.24 28.08 8.98
N PRO A 29 1.42 28.10 10.32
CA PRO A 29 0.32 27.92 11.25
C PRO A 29 -0.66 29.11 11.15
N PRO A 30 -1.97 28.90 11.39
CA PRO A 30 -2.93 29.99 11.40
C PRO A 30 -2.68 30.93 12.57
N ILE A 31 -2.62 32.23 12.29
CA ILE A 31 -2.52 33.28 13.29
C ILE A 31 -3.88 33.41 13.98
N SER A 32 -3.97 32.96 15.23
CA SER A 32 -5.13 33.20 16.09
C SER A 32 -5.06 34.62 16.66
N ASN A 33 -5.91 35.51 16.16
CA ASN A 33 -6.10 36.83 16.77
C ASN A 33 -7.01 36.73 17.99
N HIS A 34 -6.43 36.43 19.15
CA HIS A 34 -7.10 36.60 20.43
C HIS A 34 -7.29 38.09 20.73
N ASN A 35 -8.49 38.62 20.44
CA ASN A 35 -8.97 39.82 21.10
C ASN A 35 -9.75 39.41 22.36
N PHE A 36 -9.18 39.75 23.51
CA PHE A 36 -9.74 39.52 24.83
C PHE A 36 -10.82 40.59 25.09
N SER A 37 -12.05 40.18 25.39
CA SER A 37 -13.01 41.03 26.10
C SER A 37 -13.90 40.17 27.00
N SER A 38 -14.36 40.78 28.09
CA SER A 38 -14.63 40.10 29.36
C SER A 38 -16.10 39.73 29.60
N ASN A 39 -16.29 38.87 30.61
CA ASN A 39 -17.54 38.62 31.37
C ASN A 39 -18.58 37.69 30.71
N HIS A 40 -18.66 36.44 31.19
CA HIS A 40 -19.72 36.06 32.15
C HIS A 40 -19.40 34.74 32.88
N GLU A 41 -19.26 34.87 34.20
CA GLU A 41 -19.73 33.99 35.28
C GLU A 41 -19.78 32.45 35.09
N ILE A 42 -18.97 31.79 35.93
CA ILE A 42 -19.09 30.37 36.30
C ILE A 42 -20.17 30.24 37.40
N PRO A 43 -21.22 29.40 37.24
CA PRO A 43 -22.04 28.96 38.36
C PRO A 43 -21.43 27.71 39.00
N ASN A 44 -20.82 27.88 40.17
CA ASN A 44 -20.40 26.76 41.02
C ASN A 44 -21.63 26.00 41.53
N PHE A 45 -21.82 24.75 41.11
CA PHE A 45 -22.84 23.87 41.71
C PHE A 45 -22.21 22.95 42.79
N LEU A 46 -21.86 23.56 43.92
CA LEU A 46 -21.69 22.85 45.18
C LEU A 46 -23.00 22.94 45.98
N HIS A 47 -23.71 21.82 46.05
CA HIS A 47 -24.86 21.55 46.92
C HIS A 47 -24.96 20.03 47.09
N SER A 48 -25.33 19.47 48.25
CA SER A 48 -25.27 19.96 49.64
C SER A 48 -25.39 18.69 50.50
N ARG A 49 -24.64 18.56 51.60
CA ARG A 49 -24.74 17.36 52.46
C ARG A 49 -26.14 17.26 53.08
N ARG A 50 -26.79 16.11 52.93
CA ARG A 50 -27.88 15.67 53.81
C ARG A 50 -27.71 14.19 54.13
N ASP A 51 -27.04 13.91 55.24
CA ASP A 51 -27.20 12.67 55.98
C ASP A 51 -28.64 12.61 56.54
N VAL A 52 -29.45 11.62 56.15
CA VAL A 52 -30.59 11.14 56.95
C VAL A 52 -30.76 9.63 56.79
N ALA A 53 -30.44 8.94 57.89
CA ALA A 53 -31.01 7.69 58.43
C ALA A 53 -31.44 6.52 57.52
N LEU A 54 -30.92 5.34 57.90
CA LEU A 54 -31.41 4.01 57.57
C LEU A 54 -32.87 3.77 58.02
N LEU A 55 -33.68 3.14 57.18
CA LEU A 55 -34.76 2.25 57.59
C LEU A 55 -34.82 1.03 56.64
N SER A 56 -34.42 -0.13 57.13
CA SER A 56 -34.83 -1.42 56.55
C SER A 56 -36.16 -1.85 57.16
N PHE A 57 -37.00 -2.57 56.41
CA PHE A 57 -37.38 -3.97 56.71
C PHE A 57 -38.36 -4.54 55.67
N ILE A 58 -37.89 -5.57 54.95
CA ILE A 58 -38.57 -6.82 54.53
C ILE A 58 -40.04 -6.74 54.02
N ALA A 59 -40.22 -7.14 52.75
CA ALA A 59 -41.31 -8.04 52.34
C ALA A 59 -40.89 -8.87 51.10
N LEU A 60 -40.95 -10.20 51.19
CA LEU A 60 -40.73 -11.12 50.06
C LEU A 60 -42.03 -11.29 49.27
N ILE A 61 -42.04 -10.97 47.97
CA ILE A 61 -42.95 -11.58 46.99
C ILE A 61 -42.20 -11.78 45.66
N PRO A 62 -41.99 -13.02 45.17
CA PRO A 62 -41.38 -13.27 43.87
C PRO A 62 -42.44 -13.22 42.75
N SER A 63 -42.80 -12.02 42.30
CA SER A 63 -43.63 -11.88 41.09
C SER A 63 -42.79 -12.17 39.84
N LEU A 64 -42.95 -13.37 39.29
CA LEU A 64 -42.39 -13.79 38.00
C LEU A 64 -43.06 -13.03 36.83
N SER A 65 -42.65 -11.79 36.61
CA SER A 65 -42.89 -11.04 35.38
C SER A 65 -41.55 -10.79 34.70
N ARG A 66 -41.12 -11.78 33.92
CA ARG A 66 -39.99 -11.64 32.97
C ARG A 66 -40.36 -10.51 32.00
N PRO A 67 -39.64 -9.37 31.96
CA PRO A 67 -39.84 -8.43 30.86
C PRO A 67 -39.50 -9.17 29.56
N ASP A 68 -40.34 -9.01 28.54
CA ASP A 68 -40.03 -9.50 27.20
C ASP A 68 -38.64 -9.00 26.79
N PRO A 69 -37.86 -9.80 26.04
CA PRO A 69 -36.62 -9.32 25.48
C PRO A 69 -36.95 -8.10 24.62
N ALA A 70 -36.45 -6.93 25.02
CA ALA A 70 -36.61 -5.72 24.25
C ALA A 70 -35.98 -5.97 22.88
N PHE A 71 -36.83 -6.19 21.87
CA PHE A 71 -36.41 -6.19 20.47
C PHE A 71 -35.98 -4.76 20.14
N GLY A 72 -34.70 -4.48 20.44
CA GLY A 72 -34.04 -3.25 20.04
C GLY A 72 -34.05 -3.20 18.53
N LEU A 73 -35.02 -2.46 17.98
CA LEU A 73 -35.07 -2.13 16.56
C LEU A 73 -33.80 -1.34 16.24
N SER A 74 -32.80 -2.03 15.71
CA SER A 74 -31.51 -1.44 15.32
C SER A 74 -31.71 -0.59 14.07
N PHE A 75 -32.28 0.59 14.26
CA PHE A 75 -32.61 1.56 13.21
C PHE A 75 -31.33 2.15 12.60
N GLY A 76 -30.81 1.47 11.58
CA GLY A 76 -30.18 2.07 10.39
C GLY A 76 -28.81 2.74 10.51
N ILE A 77 -28.32 3.11 11.70
CA ILE A 77 -26.96 3.65 11.88
C ILE A 77 -25.95 2.54 12.12
N SER A 78 -25.48 2.00 10.99
CA SER A 78 -24.19 1.33 10.79
C SER A 78 -23.11 1.90 11.74
N GLY A 79 -22.47 1.05 12.57
CA GLY A 79 -21.53 1.49 13.59
C GLY A 79 -20.27 2.12 12.98
N PRO A 80 -19.40 2.81 13.76
CA PRO A 80 -18.21 3.47 13.20
C PRO A 80 -17.30 2.55 12.38
N LYS A 81 -17.18 1.26 12.76
CA LYS A 81 -16.45 0.25 12.00
C LYS A 81 -17.12 -0.08 10.66
N ASP A 82 -18.44 -0.22 10.66
CA ASP A 82 -19.22 -0.59 9.48
C ASP A 82 -19.34 0.60 8.51
N TRP A 83 -19.44 1.83 9.03
CA TRP A 83 -19.31 3.06 8.24
C TRP A 83 -17.94 3.15 7.56
N LEU A 84 -16.84 2.87 8.28
CA LEU A 84 -15.48 2.81 7.70
C LEU A 84 -15.36 1.74 6.62
N ARG A 85 -15.97 0.57 6.80
CA ARG A 85 -16.04 -0.51 5.80
C ARG A 85 -16.71 -0.03 4.52
N GLU A 86 -17.86 0.64 4.63
CA GLU A 86 -18.56 1.21 3.47
C GLU A 86 -17.77 2.34 2.78
N GLN A 87 -16.99 3.14 3.51
CA GLN A 87 -16.08 4.11 2.88
C GLN A 87 -14.94 3.41 2.11
N LYS A 88 -14.33 2.36 2.67
CA LYS A 88 -13.32 1.56 1.97
C LYS A 88 -13.87 0.92 0.70
N LYS A 89 -15.06 0.30 0.76
CA LYS A 89 -15.73 -0.28 -0.42
C LYS A 89 -15.94 0.75 -1.52
N LYS A 90 -16.36 1.98 -1.18
CA LYS A 90 -16.52 3.09 -2.13
C LYS A 90 -15.18 3.61 -2.68
N ALA A 91 -14.11 3.55 -1.89
CA ALA A 91 -12.76 3.94 -2.30
C ALA A 91 -11.96 2.82 -3.00
N SER A 92 -12.49 1.60 -3.06
CA SER A 92 -11.81 0.38 -3.55
C SER A 92 -11.06 0.55 -4.88
N ARG A 93 -11.66 1.24 -5.86
CA ARG A 93 -11.02 1.56 -7.16
C ARG A 93 -9.63 2.20 -7.04
N PHE A 94 -9.38 2.98 -5.99
CA PHE A 94 -8.08 3.62 -5.76
C PHE A 94 -7.05 2.67 -5.13
N LEU A 95 -7.51 1.62 -4.44
CA LEU A 95 -6.66 0.54 -3.92
C LEU A 95 -6.32 -0.48 -5.00
N LEU A 96 -7.23 -0.71 -5.95
CA LEU A 96 -7.03 -1.64 -7.07
C LEU A 96 -6.23 -1.03 -8.24
N ALA A 97 -6.25 0.29 -8.42
CA ALA A 97 -5.56 0.95 -9.55
C ALA A 97 -4.07 0.57 -9.78
N PRO A 98 -3.22 0.31 -8.76
CA PRO A 98 -1.86 -0.21 -8.99
C PRO A 98 -1.85 -1.63 -9.57
N ILE A 99 -2.81 -2.46 -9.19
CA ILE A 99 -3.00 -3.83 -9.69
C ILE A 99 -3.42 -3.76 -11.17
N ASP A 100 -4.40 -2.91 -11.49
CA ASP A 100 -4.85 -2.67 -12.88
C ASP A 100 -3.70 -2.17 -13.77
N ALA A 101 -2.90 -1.20 -13.31
CA ALA A 101 -1.76 -0.68 -14.07
C ALA A 101 -0.66 -1.73 -14.32
N SER A 102 -0.39 -2.59 -13.33
CA SER A 102 0.52 -3.72 -13.47
C SER A 102 -0.03 -4.77 -14.45
N ARG A 103 -1.32 -5.09 -14.36
CA ARG A 103 -2.03 -6.01 -15.25
C ARG A 103 -1.96 -5.56 -16.70
N GLU A 104 -2.29 -4.31 -17.00
CA GLU A 104 -2.23 -3.78 -18.37
C GLU A 104 -0.80 -3.79 -18.93
N SER A 105 0.20 -3.51 -18.09
CA SER A 105 1.62 -3.60 -18.49
C SER A 105 2.00 -5.03 -18.88
N LEU A 106 1.60 -6.03 -18.08
CA LEU A 106 1.84 -7.45 -18.37
C LEU A 106 1.05 -7.94 -19.60
N LEU A 107 -0.25 -7.61 -19.71
CA LEU A 107 -1.06 -7.99 -20.86
C LEU A 107 -0.52 -7.39 -22.18
N THR A 108 0.00 -6.16 -22.14
CA THR A 108 0.67 -5.54 -23.29
C THR A 108 1.94 -6.29 -23.66
N ALA A 109 2.79 -6.64 -22.68
CA ALA A 109 4.00 -7.43 -22.92
C ALA A 109 3.68 -8.81 -23.50
N HIS A 110 2.69 -9.52 -22.94
CA HIS A 110 2.22 -10.80 -23.48
C HIS A 110 1.70 -10.66 -24.92
N ARG A 111 1.01 -9.57 -25.25
CA ARG A 111 0.51 -9.31 -26.61
C ARG A 111 1.65 -9.14 -27.62
N ILE A 112 2.70 -8.42 -27.26
CA ILE A 112 3.91 -8.29 -28.11
C ILE A 112 4.52 -9.67 -28.35
N LEU A 113 4.71 -10.47 -27.29
CA LEU A 113 5.31 -11.82 -27.40
C LEU A 113 4.49 -12.82 -28.23
N THR A 114 3.18 -12.62 -28.33
CA THR A 114 2.25 -13.53 -29.03
C THR A 114 1.84 -13.04 -30.42
N ALA A 115 2.00 -11.76 -30.72
CA ALA A 115 1.69 -11.19 -32.04
C ALA A 115 2.83 -11.37 -33.06
N THR A 116 4.08 -11.52 -32.60
CA THR A 116 5.23 -11.56 -33.51
C THR A 116 5.55 -12.96 -34.04
N ASP A 117 5.38 -13.13 -35.35
CA ASP A 117 5.75 -14.34 -36.09
C ASP A 117 7.27 -14.53 -36.15
N SER A 118 7.82 -15.20 -35.12
CA SER A 118 9.19 -15.71 -34.99
C SER A 118 10.35 -14.69 -34.89
N ASN A 119 10.31 -13.57 -35.62
CA ASN A 119 11.34 -12.52 -35.61
C ASN A 119 10.91 -11.30 -34.77
N SER A 120 11.11 -11.36 -33.45
CA SER A 120 11.01 -10.16 -32.61
C SER A 120 12.20 -9.25 -32.85
N THR A 121 11.94 -7.97 -33.10
CA THR A 121 12.99 -6.97 -33.22
C THR A 121 13.57 -6.65 -31.83
N ASN A 122 14.75 -6.03 -31.76
CA ASN A 122 15.35 -5.67 -30.48
C ASN A 122 14.46 -4.66 -29.72
N GLU A 123 13.80 -3.76 -30.46
CA GLU A 123 12.85 -2.78 -29.92
C GLU A 123 11.64 -3.44 -29.24
N GLU A 124 11.12 -4.55 -29.78
CA GLU A 124 10.05 -5.32 -29.14
C GLU A 124 10.50 -5.98 -27.84
N ILE A 125 11.75 -6.47 -27.80
CA ILE A 125 12.34 -7.10 -26.61
C ILE A 125 12.57 -6.04 -25.52
N GLU A 126 13.16 -4.90 -25.87
CA GLU A 126 13.36 -3.76 -24.98
C GLU A 126 12.02 -3.24 -24.42
N GLU A 127 10.97 -3.17 -25.24
CA GLU A 127 9.64 -2.76 -24.81
C GLU A 127 9.00 -3.78 -23.85
N VAL A 128 9.11 -5.08 -24.12
CA VAL A 128 8.67 -6.14 -23.18
C VAL A 128 9.41 -6.04 -21.85
N GLN A 129 10.72 -5.83 -21.86
CA GLN A 129 11.48 -5.60 -20.62
C GLN A 129 11.05 -4.33 -19.89
N ARG A 130 10.79 -3.23 -20.61
CA ARG A 130 10.35 -1.95 -20.04
C ARG A 130 8.97 -2.10 -19.38
N LEU A 131 8.04 -2.78 -20.04
CA LEU A 131 6.71 -3.10 -19.51
C LEU A 131 6.79 -4.01 -18.28
N PHE A 132 7.62 -5.06 -18.32
CA PHE A 132 7.86 -5.93 -17.18
C PHE A 132 8.46 -5.16 -15.99
N LYS A 133 9.52 -4.38 -16.20
CA LYS A 133 10.16 -3.54 -15.16
C LYS A 133 9.15 -2.53 -14.58
N SER A 134 8.28 -1.95 -15.40
CA SER A 134 7.20 -1.06 -14.96
C SER A 134 6.19 -1.76 -14.03
N ALA A 135 5.78 -2.99 -14.33
CA ALA A 135 4.89 -3.80 -13.48
C ALA A 135 5.60 -4.28 -12.20
N ALA A 136 6.81 -4.81 -12.35
CA ALA A 136 7.63 -5.35 -11.27
C ALA A 136 8.03 -4.28 -10.23
N ARG A 137 8.14 -3.01 -10.63
CA ARG A 137 8.47 -1.86 -9.77
C ARG A 137 7.68 -1.83 -8.46
N ASP A 138 6.42 -2.29 -8.51
CA ASP A 138 5.49 -2.22 -7.40
C ASP A 138 5.69 -3.31 -6.34
N CYS A 139 6.42 -4.41 -6.58
CA CYS A 139 6.75 -5.39 -5.53
C CYS A 139 8.05 -6.22 -5.67
N VAL A 140 8.83 -6.04 -6.75
CA VAL A 140 10.18 -6.62 -6.87
C VAL A 140 11.22 -5.57 -6.47
N PRO A 141 12.17 -5.89 -5.58
CA PRO A 141 13.37 -5.10 -5.46
C PRO A 141 14.21 -5.29 -6.73
N GLU A 142 14.22 -4.29 -7.61
CA GLU A 142 15.36 -4.10 -8.53
C GLU A 142 16.65 -3.94 -7.70
N ASP A 143 17.82 -4.05 -8.35
CA ASP A 143 19.12 -3.65 -7.78
C ASP A 143 19.19 -2.13 -7.57
N ARG A 144 18.35 -1.61 -6.67
CA ARG A 144 18.24 -0.19 -6.37
C ARG A 144 19.41 0.21 -5.49
N ASN A 145 20.17 1.18 -6.00
CA ASN A 145 21.31 1.86 -5.36
C ASN A 145 21.19 1.88 -3.82
N SER A 146 22.29 1.60 -3.13
CA SER A 146 22.38 1.26 -1.69
C SER A 146 21.49 2.04 -0.71
N PHE A 147 21.14 3.30 -1.03
CA PHE A 147 20.20 4.12 -0.27
C PHE A 147 18.76 3.57 -0.21
N VAL A 148 18.23 3.01 -1.30
CA VAL A 148 16.86 2.44 -1.32
C VAL A 148 16.85 1.05 -0.69
N ALA A 149 17.90 0.25 -0.91
CA ALA A 149 18.12 -0.99 -0.18
C ALA A 149 18.24 -0.76 1.34
N PHE A 150 18.88 0.34 1.76
CA PHE A 150 18.90 0.75 3.16
C PHE A 150 17.50 1.13 3.67
N GLN A 151 16.71 1.90 2.90
CA GLN A 151 15.33 2.23 3.29
C GLN A 151 14.44 0.99 3.46
N ALA A 152 14.57 0.02 2.56
CA ALA A 152 13.91 -1.29 2.65
C ALA A 152 14.20 -1.99 3.99
N ASN A 153 15.47 -1.95 4.41
CA ASN A 153 15.93 -2.52 5.67
C ASN A 153 15.53 -1.69 6.91
N THR A 154 15.14 -0.43 6.76
CA THR A 154 14.67 0.44 7.87
C THR A 154 13.15 0.40 8.12
N GLY A 155 12.42 -0.53 7.50
CA GLY A 155 10.98 -0.70 7.73
C GLY A 155 10.07 0.20 6.89
N VAL A 156 10.60 0.83 5.84
CA VAL A 156 9.79 1.46 4.79
C VAL A 156 9.35 0.37 3.82
N GLU A 157 8.04 0.22 3.61
CA GLU A 157 7.52 -0.83 2.72
C GLU A 157 7.75 -0.49 1.25
N VAL A 158 8.62 -1.27 0.61
CA VAL A 158 9.04 -1.07 -0.80
C VAL A 158 8.01 -1.61 -1.80
N CYS A 159 7.11 -2.49 -1.35
CA CYS A 159 6.13 -3.18 -2.19
C CYS A 159 4.75 -2.53 -2.03
N THR A 160 4.31 -1.78 -3.05
CA THR A 160 3.01 -1.11 -3.15
C THR A 160 1.86 -2.06 -2.87
N PHE A 161 1.89 -3.29 -3.39
CA PHE A 161 0.81 -4.26 -3.12
C PHE A 161 0.75 -4.68 -1.64
N ARG A 162 1.84 -4.59 -0.87
CA ARG A 162 1.82 -4.80 0.59
C ARG A 162 1.08 -3.68 1.33
N LEU A 163 1.24 -2.44 0.85
CA LEU A 163 0.44 -1.30 1.32
C LEU A 163 -1.04 -1.48 0.95
N VAL A 164 -1.35 -2.05 -0.22
CA VAL A 164 -2.74 -2.38 -0.63
C VAL A 164 -3.35 -3.43 0.30
N VAL A 165 -2.68 -4.55 0.59
CA VAL A 165 -3.15 -5.55 1.57
C VAL A 165 -3.41 -4.92 2.93
N LYS A 166 -2.43 -4.20 3.47
CA LYS A 166 -2.56 -3.54 4.77
C LYS A 166 -3.70 -2.54 4.80
N ASN A 167 -3.92 -1.79 3.72
CA ASN A 167 -5.05 -0.88 3.63
C ASN A 167 -6.37 -1.63 3.60
N ALA A 168 -6.54 -2.62 2.73
CA ALA A 168 -7.77 -3.42 2.64
C ALA A 168 -8.10 -4.07 3.99
N ALA A 169 -7.17 -4.86 4.52
CA ALA A 169 -7.35 -5.64 5.74
C ALA A 169 -7.31 -4.85 7.06
N SER A 170 -7.12 -3.52 7.07
CA SER A 170 -6.97 -2.75 8.33
C SER A 170 -8.21 -2.69 9.26
N LEU A 171 -9.34 -3.27 8.85
CA LEU A 171 -10.55 -3.43 9.71
C LEU A 171 -10.73 -4.88 10.20
N LEU A 172 -9.91 -5.80 9.71
CA LEU A 172 -9.88 -7.21 10.07
C LEU A 172 -8.92 -7.43 11.25
N GLY A 173 -9.08 -8.53 11.97
CA GLY A 173 -8.15 -8.92 13.03
C GLY A 173 -6.84 -9.48 12.46
N ASP A 174 -5.75 -9.46 13.23
CA ASP A 174 -4.46 -10.01 12.79
C ASP A 174 -4.44 -11.54 12.59
N LYS A 175 -5.48 -12.23 13.07
CA LYS A 175 -5.70 -13.67 12.87
C LYS A 175 -6.93 -13.97 12.01
N ASP A 176 -7.42 -12.96 11.30
CA ASP A 176 -8.55 -13.13 10.37
C ASP A 176 -8.11 -13.97 9.17
N PRO A 177 -8.83 -15.05 8.82
CA PRO A 177 -8.43 -15.94 7.74
C PRO A 177 -8.34 -15.21 6.39
N VAL A 178 -9.21 -14.24 6.12
CA VAL A 178 -9.23 -13.49 4.84
C VAL A 178 -7.99 -12.61 4.71
N LYS A 179 -7.56 -11.98 5.82
CA LYS A 179 -6.30 -11.22 5.89
C LYS A 179 -5.09 -12.12 5.63
N LEU A 180 -5.03 -13.28 6.29
CA LEU A 180 -3.91 -14.22 6.16
C LEU A 180 -3.83 -14.83 4.74
N GLU A 181 -4.98 -15.09 4.12
CA GLU A 181 -5.06 -15.56 2.74
C GLU A 181 -4.57 -14.49 1.74
N ALA A 182 -5.01 -13.24 1.86
CA ALA A 182 -4.52 -12.13 1.04
C ALA A 182 -3.01 -11.87 1.22
N GLU A 183 -2.48 -12.01 2.44
CA GLU A 183 -1.04 -11.96 2.70
C GLU A 183 -0.28 -13.13 2.06
N SER A 184 -0.88 -14.33 2.00
CA SER A 184 -0.31 -15.49 1.29
C SER A 184 -0.28 -15.25 -0.22
N MET A 185 -1.40 -14.83 -0.81
CA MET A 185 -1.50 -14.52 -2.25
C MET A 185 -0.51 -13.44 -2.68
N LEU A 186 -0.25 -12.44 -1.84
CA LEU A 186 0.80 -11.44 -2.09
C LEU A 186 2.20 -12.08 -2.14
N ASN A 187 2.51 -13.01 -1.24
CA ASN A 187 3.82 -13.65 -1.23
C ASN A 187 4.01 -14.58 -2.44
N ASP A 188 2.96 -15.25 -2.90
CA ASP A 188 2.96 -16.02 -4.14
C ASP A 188 3.17 -15.11 -5.36
N LEU A 189 2.46 -13.98 -5.43
CA LEU A 189 2.64 -12.96 -6.48
C LEU A 189 4.08 -12.43 -6.55
N ILE A 190 4.67 -12.08 -5.40
CA ILE A 190 6.09 -11.66 -5.31
C ILE A 190 7.01 -12.76 -5.84
N ARG A 191 6.71 -14.04 -5.56
CA ARG A 191 7.49 -15.18 -6.04
C ARG A 191 7.40 -15.35 -7.56
N SER A 192 6.22 -15.20 -8.14
CA SER A 192 6.00 -15.22 -9.60
C SER A 192 6.76 -14.09 -10.29
N PHE A 193 6.62 -12.86 -9.81
CA PHE A 193 7.37 -11.71 -10.33
C PHE A 193 8.90 -11.88 -10.21
N THR A 194 9.39 -12.42 -9.09
CA THR A 194 10.83 -12.68 -8.90
C THR A 194 11.33 -13.73 -9.89
N SER A 195 10.56 -14.78 -10.13
CA SER A 195 10.89 -15.85 -11.08
C SER A 195 10.91 -15.34 -12.52
N LEU A 196 9.92 -14.51 -12.88
CA LEU A 196 9.87 -13.84 -14.18
C LEU A 196 11.01 -12.83 -14.36
N ASN A 197 11.44 -12.13 -13.30
CA ASN A 197 12.60 -11.23 -13.35
C ASN A 197 13.90 -11.97 -13.69
N VAL A 198 14.15 -13.14 -13.08
CA VAL A 198 15.31 -13.97 -13.43
C VAL A 198 15.25 -14.35 -14.91
N LEU A 199 14.12 -14.88 -15.36
CA LEU A 199 13.92 -15.30 -16.75
C LEU A 199 14.08 -14.17 -17.77
N VAL A 200 13.51 -12.99 -17.52
CA VAL A 200 13.57 -11.83 -18.44
C VAL A 200 14.99 -11.25 -18.53
N ASN A 201 15.78 -11.29 -17.44
CA ASN A 201 17.15 -10.80 -17.47
C ASN A 201 18.15 -11.83 -18.01
N GLU A 202 17.91 -13.13 -17.85
CA GLU A 202 18.75 -14.19 -18.44
C GLU A 202 18.59 -14.29 -19.97
N THR A 203 17.44 -13.88 -20.51
CA THR A 203 17.08 -14.11 -21.92
C THR A 203 17.59 -13.05 -22.90
N ASP A 204 18.33 -12.03 -22.45
CA ASP A 204 18.90 -10.94 -23.29
C ASP A 204 19.70 -11.44 -24.52
N VAL A 205 20.28 -12.63 -24.44
CA VAL A 205 21.08 -13.26 -25.53
C VAL A 205 20.32 -14.34 -26.30
N GLN A 206 19.23 -14.90 -25.73
CA GLN A 206 18.55 -16.11 -26.23
C GLN A 206 17.04 -15.93 -26.45
N PHE A 207 16.53 -14.69 -26.37
CA PHE A 207 15.10 -14.36 -26.27
C PHE A 207 14.22 -15.03 -27.34
N ALA A 208 14.69 -15.13 -28.58
CA ALA A 208 13.95 -15.78 -29.67
C ALA A 208 13.67 -17.28 -29.41
N SER A 209 14.55 -17.98 -28.71
CA SER A 209 14.38 -19.40 -28.34
C SER A 209 13.54 -19.57 -27.06
N GLU A 210 13.55 -18.58 -26.16
CA GLU A 210 12.83 -18.65 -24.88
C GLU A 210 11.51 -17.87 -24.88
N ARG A 211 11.16 -17.17 -25.98
CA ARG A 211 9.96 -16.32 -26.10
C ARG A 211 8.69 -16.98 -25.57
N LYS A 212 8.48 -18.26 -25.88
CA LYS A 212 7.33 -19.03 -25.38
C LYS A 212 7.38 -19.19 -23.86
N LYS A 213 8.52 -19.60 -23.30
CA LYS A 213 8.74 -19.75 -21.85
C LYS A 213 8.57 -18.41 -21.11
N VAL A 214 9.01 -17.29 -21.72
CA VAL A 214 8.76 -15.94 -21.20
C VAL A 214 7.26 -15.62 -21.21
N ALA A 215 6.56 -15.86 -22.33
CA ALA A 215 5.12 -15.61 -22.44
C ALA A 215 4.29 -16.47 -21.46
N ASP A 216 4.59 -17.76 -21.36
CA ASP A 216 3.96 -18.70 -20.42
C ASP A 216 4.17 -18.22 -18.96
N SER A 217 5.41 -17.90 -18.56
CA SER A 217 5.72 -17.36 -17.22
C SER A 217 5.10 -15.99 -16.94
N LEU A 218 4.82 -15.20 -17.98
CA LEU A 218 4.17 -13.91 -17.86
C LEU A 218 2.66 -14.07 -17.66
N MET A 219 2.05 -15.09 -18.29
CA MET A 219 0.67 -15.51 -18.01
C MET A 219 0.52 -16.07 -16.59
N ASP A 220 1.47 -16.88 -16.10
CA ASP A 220 1.48 -17.37 -14.70
C ASP A 220 1.54 -16.20 -13.69
N THR A 221 2.27 -15.14 -14.04
CA THR A 221 2.36 -13.92 -13.22
C THR A 221 1.05 -13.13 -13.25
N ILE A 222 0.38 -13.01 -14.40
CA ILE A 222 -0.97 -12.41 -14.52
C ILE A 222 -1.98 -13.20 -13.68
N PHE A 223 -1.99 -14.54 -13.76
CA PHE A 223 -2.88 -15.38 -12.97
C PHE A 223 -2.61 -15.28 -11.45
N SER A 224 -1.35 -15.08 -11.06
CA SER A 224 -0.99 -14.77 -9.67
C SER A 224 -1.54 -13.40 -9.23
N LEU A 225 -1.52 -12.41 -10.14
CA LEU A 225 -2.06 -11.06 -9.91
C LEU A 225 -3.59 -11.06 -9.80
N ASP A 226 -4.28 -11.90 -10.59
CA ASP A 226 -5.72 -12.14 -10.49
C ASP A 226 -6.14 -12.66 -9.12
N LYS A 227 -5.45 -13.70 -8.62
CA LYS A 227 -5.70 -14.24 -7.28
C LYS A 227 -5.47 -13.18 -6.20
N PHE A 228 -4.36 -12.44 -6.31
CA PHE A 228 -4.05 -11.36 -5.40
C PHE A 228 -5.15 -10.28 -5.39
N GLU A 229 -5.63 -9.85 -6.55
CA GLU A 229 -6.74 -8.89 -6.66
C GLU A 229 -8.02 -9.41 -6.00
N GLN A 230 -8.32 -10.70 -6.14
CA GLN A 230 -9.47 -11.32 -5.48
C GLN A 230 -9.32 -11.29 -3.95
N GLY A 231 -8.17 -11.67 -3.40
CA GLY A 231 -7.91 -11.58 -1.95
C GLY A 231 -8.03 -10.15 -1.40
N ILE A 232 -7.71 -9.12 -2.20
CA ILE A 232 -7.97 -7.72 -1.83
C ILE A 232 -9.48 -7.40 -1.82
N LYS A 233 -10.26 -7.89 -2.79
CA LYS A 233 -11.72 -7.72 -2.81
C LYS A 233 -12.37 -8.43 -1.62
N ASP A 234 -11.96 -9.66 -1.33
CA ASP A 234 -12.44 -10.44 -0.19
C ASP A 234 -12.18 -9.70 1.13
N CYS A 235 -10.98 -9.11 1.30
CA CYS A 235 -10.65 -8.26 2.46
C CYS A 235 -11.51 -6.98 2.57
N LEU A 236 -12.04 -6.47 1.45
CA LEU A 236 -12.92 -5.29 1.44
C LEU A 236 -14.38 -5.66 1.68
N GLU A 237 -14.78 -6.90 1.39
CA GLU A 237 -16.14 -7.41 1.55
C GLU A 237 -16.42 -7.97 2.96
N ALA A 238 -15.42 -8.63 3.56
CA ALA A 238 -15.43 -9.23 4.90
C ALA A 238 -15.73 -8.26 6.06
#